data_AF-A0A1E3BSD3-F1
#
_entry.id   AF-A0A1E3BSD3-F1
#
_cell.length_a   1.000
_cell.length_b   1.000
_cell.length_c   1.000
_cell.angle_alpha   90.00
_cell.angle_beta   90.00
_cell.angle_gamma   90.00
#
_symmetry.space_group_name_H-M   'P 1'
#
loop_
_entity.id
_entity.type
_entity.pdbx_description
1 polymer ?
#
loop_
_entity_poly.entity_id
_entity_poly.type
_entity_poly.pdbx_seq_one_letter_code
_entity_poly.pdbx_strand_id
1 'polypeptide(L)'
;MRYLNAEKRHQIVGSYYAPEGYYEYTKTLPFLGTVRSDMRTLVAGEWTEITIVYEVGASGLADGAWIKGTFKFYSDWTLFQTSDRTKDNYVSAEYVPKPLLPGQEPATVQSLGVRFDQEGHERPFQKAVIIDIHDGYLNSGDQIIIRLGDRRFGARGTRAQTLLNQDFVGGSILILLGHLGTGSSVYNFSYGCEIAGLDVLGYTANDFQITKERWESTLKLIQSFNQPGQFVIFPGTEWCGNSAAGGDHNVVFLADPATHPPEFPFHHPQLERLVEIGSAWGQFKWLLQDAVRRGWKLGVCANSDEHRGRCGGGVPGTAVFGTRGGLTGILSSKLERADIAQALRARHTFATTGQRLVGLITTKNGTAIQGDEIDHSANEPLEFDYHLLSDRGFSSIEAFDASGKIWQRRLWSETEKTPTILRVTWGGARLYDRYREAIWTGTIETQSAITRVEPFGGLEDNPEDQAVQRDAQSIAFHSHTSGDVDGVHVYFDPASTLPSQISMKGTIGGYVKVGDALTGNPHKPQPSFQLDASWDEVVLPGGKSIEISGGCELFVRVEAIPEISLPRRAQGSVSFTTERGEERAIYFVGQEWSGEKVVTSPVFVRAT
;
A
#
# COMPACT_ATOMS: atom_id res chain seq x y z
N MET A 1 -18.50 1.23 -49.74
CA MET A 1 -17.71 0.03 -50.10
C MET A 1 -17.96 -1.16 -49.17
N ARG A 2 -17.78 -1.05 -47.85
CA ARG A 2 -17.85 -2.17 -46.86
C ARG A 2 -19.14 -3.01 -46.89
N TYR A 3 -20.31 -2.42 -47.18
CA TYR A 3 -21.60 -3.14 -47.15
C TYR A 3 -22.12 -3.59 -48.52
N LEU A 4 -21.36 -3.33 -49.58
CA LEU A 4 -21.78 -3.62 -50.95
C LEU A 4 -21.32 -5.03 -51.35
N ASN A 5 -22.12 -5.72 -52.15
CA ASN A 5 -21.72 -6.96 -52.83
C ASN A 5 -20.81 -6.63 -54.03
N ALA A 6 -20.17 -7.64 -54.62
CA ALA A 6 -19.18 -7.44 -55.69
C ALA A 6 -19.72 -6.61 -56.87
N GLU A 7 -20.95 -6.90 -57.30
CA GLU A 7 -21.61 -6.20 -58.41
C GLU A 7 -21.85 -4.71 -58.11
N LYS A 8 -22.42 -4.39 -56.94
CA LYS A 8 -22.64 -3.00 -56.51
C LYS A 8 -21.34 -2.23 -56.29
N ARG A 9 -20.25 -2.90 -55.90
CA ARG A 9 -18.92 -2.25 -55.79
C ARG A 9 -18.41 -1.87 -57.17
N HIS A 10 -18.44 -2.80 -58.12
CA HIS A 10 -17.97 -2.56 -59.48
C HIS A 10 -18.74 -1.41 -60.16
N GLN A 11 -20.06 -1.31 -59.96
CA GLN A 11 -20.88 -0.22 -60.49
C GLN A 11 -20.50 1.17 -59.94
N ILE A 12 -19.98 1.25 -58.71
CA ILE A 12 -19.69 2.54 -58.04
C ILE A 12 -18.25 3.00 -58.27
N VAL A 13 -17.28 2.09 -58.24
CA VAL A 13 -15.85 2.45 -58.35
C VAL A 13 -15.19 2.03 -59.66
N GLY A 14 -15.92 1.37 -60.57
CA GLY A 14 -15.39 0.87 -61.82
C GLY A 14 -14.45 -0.34 -61.64
N SER A 15 -13.52 -0.53 -62.57
CA SER A 15 -12.48 -1.56 -62.47
C SER A 15 -11.48 -1.20 -61.38
N TYR A 16 -11.32 -2.07 -60.39
CA TYR A 16 -10.35 -1.93 -59.31
C TYR A 16 -9.56 -3.23 -59.15
N TYR A 17 -8.34 -3.13 -58.61
CA TYR A 17 -7.50 -4.28 -58.30
C TYR A 17 -7.57 -4.56 -56.78
N ALA A 18 -7.95 -5.79 -56.42
CA ALA A 18 -7.86 -6.32 -55.07
C ALA A 18 -7.70 -7.85 -55.15
N PRO A 19 -7.07 -8.49 -54.15
CA PRO A 19 -6.96 -9.94 -54.15
C PRO A 19 -8.34 -10.60 -54.20
N GLU A 20 -8.42 -11.72 -54.90
CA GLU A 20 -9.69 -12.41 -55.13
C GLU A 20 -10.29 -12.88 -53.79
N GLY A 21 -11.55 -12.53 -53.53
CA GLY A 21 -12.24 -12.86 -52.28
C GLY A 21 -11.82 -12.08 -51.03
N TYR A 22 -10.90 -11.10 -51.14
CA TYR A 22 -10.38 -10.36 -49.99
C TYR A 22 -11.45 -9.61 -49.19
N TYR A 23 -12.39 -8.95 -49.87
CA TYR A 23 -13.45 -8.20 -49.21
C TYR A 23 -14.51 -9.10 -48.56
N GLU A 24 -14.73 -10.28 -49.12
CA GLU A 24 -15.62 -11.30 -48.57
C GLU A 24 -15.00 -11.90 -47.30
N TYR A 25 -13.70 -12.21 -47.34
CA TYR A 25 -12.94 -12.70 -46.20
C TYR A 25 -12.84 -11.67 -45.06
N THR A 26 -12.44 -10.43 -45.33
CA THR A 26 -12.31 -9.40 -44.27
C THR A 26 -13.64 -9.08 -43.58
N LYS A 27 -14.79 -9.32 -44.25
CA LYS A 27 -16.12 -9.20 -43.62
C LYS A 27 -16.42 -10.28 -42.59
N THR A 28 -15.72 -11.43 -42.63
CA THR A 28 -15.89 -12.49 -41.61
C THR A 28 -15.06 -12.22 -40.35
N LEU A 29 -14.14 -11.25 -40.38
CA LEU A 29 -13.26 -10.92 -39.27
C LEU A 29 -13.83 -9.76 -38.42
N PRO A 30 -13.62 -9.77 -37.10
CA PRO A 30 -13.82 -8.58 -36.27
C PRO A 30 -12.92 -7.43 -36.72
N PHE A 31 -13.37 -6.20 -36.50
CA PHE A 31 -12.65 -5.01 -36.99
C PHE A 31 -11.23 -4.91 -36.40
N LEU A 32 -11.10 -5.06 -35.07
CA LEU A 32 -9.82 -5.00 -34.35
C LEU A 32 -9.11 -6.35 -34.20
N GLY A 33 -9.73 -7.45 -34.59
CA GLY A 33 -9.17 -8.79 -34.43
C GLY A 33 -9.72 -9.57 -33.24
N THR A 34 -9.07 -10.68 -32.91
CA THR A 34 -9.46 -11.54 -31.79
C THR A 34 -8.25 -11.98 -30.98
N VAL A 35 -8.50 -12.32 -29.72
CA VAL A 35 -7.46 -12.78 -28.80
C VAL A 35 -7.89 -14.09 -28.17
N ARG A 36 -6.95 -15.02 -28.09
CA ARG A 36 -7.13 -16.32 -27.48
C ARG A 36 -5.95 -16.62 -26.57
N SER A 37 -6.19 -17.23 -25.44
CA SER A 37 -5.12 -17.83 -24.63
C SER A 37 -5.24 -19.35 -24.69
N ASP A 38 -4.10 -20.03 -24.63
CA ASP A 38 -4.02 -21.47 -24.39
C ASP A 38 -4.53 -21.86 -23.00
N MET A 39 -4.55 -20.91 -22.07
CA MET A 39 -4.90 -21.11 -20.67
C MET A 39 -6.27 -20.48 -20.36
N ARG A 40 -7.15 -21.26 -19.72
CA ARG A 40 -8.43 -20.76 -19.18
C ARG A 40 -8.45 -20.74 -17.64
N THR A 41 -7.53 -21.46 -17.02
CA THR A 41 -7.40 -21.62 -15.57
C THR A 41 -5.92 -21.63 -15.22
N LEU A 42 -5.59 -21.04 -14.08
CA LEU A 42 -4.24 -20.94 -13.53
C LEU A 42 -4.28 -21.30 -12.05
N VAL A 43 -3.25 -21.99 -11.56
CA VAL A 43 -3.03 -22.24 -10.14
C VAL A 43 -2.30 -21.04 -9.54
N ALA A 44 -2.86 -20.47 -8.47
CA ALA A 44 -2.27 -19.31 -7.81
C ALA A 44 -0.82 -19.58 -7.37
N GLY A 45 0.10 -18.70 -7.73
CA GLY A 45 1.52 -18.81 -7.39
C GLY A 45 2.34 -19.79 -8.24
N GLU A 46 1.74 -20.50 -9.19
CA GLU A 46 2.47 -21.46 -10.02
C GLU A 46 3.43 -20.78 -11.00
N TRP A 47 4.51 -21.48 -11.36
CA TRP A 47 5.36 -21.09 -12.48
C TRP A 47 4.82 -21.73 -13.76
N THR A 48 4.48 -20.91 -14.75
CA THR A 48 3.88 -21.39 -16.01
C THR A 48 4.30 -20.54 -17.21
N GLU A 49 4.04 -21.04 -18.42
CA GLU A 49 4.09 -20.24 -19.65
C GLU A 49 2.65 -20.01 -20.09
N ILE A 50 2.31 -18.79 -20.49
CA ILE A 50 0.99 -18.47 -21.06
C ILE A 50 1.19 -17.98 -22.49
N THR A 51 0.52 -18.64 -23.42
CA THR A 51 0.50 -18.24 -24.83
C THR A 51 -0.77 -17.44 -25.11
N ILE A 52 -0.59 -16.23 -25.61
CA ILE A 52 -1.67 -15.37 -26.09
C ILE A 52 -1.52 -15.22 -27.61
N VAL A 53 -2.52 -15.65 -28.35
CA VAL A 53 -2.59 -15.51 -29.81
C VAL A 53 -3.53 -14.37 -30.14
N TYR A 54 -2.97 -13.31 -30.73
CA TYR A 54 -3.73 -12.23 -31.34
C TYR A 54 -3.86 -12.48 -32.85
N GLU A 55 -5.08 -12.54 -33.36
CA GLU A 55 -5.39 -12.64 -34.79
C GLU A 55 -5.77 -11.25 -35.31
N VAL A 56 -5.05 -10.77 -36.33
CA VAL A 56 -5.20 -9.43 -36.90
C VAL A 56 -6.59 -9.24 -37.49
N GLY A 57 -7.26 -8.15 -37.11
CA GLY A 57 -8.60 -7.84 -37.58
C GLY A 57 -8.70 -7.40 -39.03
N ALA A 58 -9.93 -7.11 -39.45
CA ALA A 58 -10.25 -6.60 -40.78
C ALA A 58 -9.57 -5.25 -41.10
N SER A 59 -9.10 -4.50 -40.09
CA SER A 59 -8.34 -3.27 -40.30
C SER A 59 -6.91 -3.49 -40.82
N GLY A 60 -6.35 -4.69 -40.62
CA GLY A 60 -4.91 -4.91 -40.73
C GLY A 60 -4.13 -4.19 -39.62
N LEU A 61 -2.80 -4.33 -39.62
CA LEU A 61 -1.90 -3.51 -38.81
C LEU A 61 -0.82 -2.91 -39.70
N ALA A 62 -0.72 -1.59 -39.69
CA ALA A 62 0.24 -0.84 -40.50
C ALA A 62 1.60 -0.73 -39.80
N ASP A 63 2.58 -0.23 -40.55
CA ASP A 63 3.89 0.10 -40.00
C ASP A 63 3.79 1.14 -38.87
N GLY A 64 4.57 0.93 -37.80
CA GLY A 64 4.54 1.73 -36.57
C GLY A 64 3.29 1.51 -35.69
N ALA A 65 2.40 0.58 -36.05
CA ALA A 65 1.31 0.17 -35.16
C ALA A 65 1.86 -0.60 -33.95
N TRP A 66 1.12 -0.56 -32.85
CA TRP A 66 1.45 -1.31 -31.65
C TRP A 66 0.19 -1.92 -31.03
N ILE A 67 0.37 -3.09 -30.43
CA ILE A 67 -0.66 -3.79 -29.65
C ILE A 67 -0.26 -3.69 -28.19
N LYS A 68 -1.25 -3.57 -27.31
CA LYS A 68 -0.99 -3.45 -25.89
C LYS A 68 -1.90 -4.36 -25.07
N GLY A 69 -1.28 -5.31 -24.38
CA GLY A 69 -1.92 -6.18 -23.40
C GLY A 69 -1.73 -5.60 -22.00
N THR A 70 -2.81 -5.37 -21.27
CA THR A 70 -2.79 -4.63 -20.00
C THR A 70 -3.18 -5.53 -18.85
N PHE A 71 -2.59 -5.29 -17.67
CA PHE A 71 -2.89 -6.02 -16.44
C PHE A 71 -3.39 -5.04 -15.38
N LYS A 72 -4.34 -5.49 -14.56
CA LYS A 72 -4.91 -4.68 -13.47
C LYS A 72 -3.83 -4.32 -12.45
N PHE A 73 -3.97 -3.12 -11.87
CA PHE A 73 -3.04 -2.53 -10.88
C PHE A 73 -2.70 -3.48 -9.72
N TYR A 74 -3.71 -4.01 -9.02
CA TYR A 74 -3.50 -4.90 -7.86
C TYR A 74 -3.27 -6.36 -8.29
N SER A 75 -2.05 -6.67 -8.70
CA SER A 75 -1.60 -8.03 -8.98
C SER A 75 -0.16 -8.24 -8.51
N ASP A 76 0.07 -9.26 -7.68
CA ASP A 76 1.39 -9.72 -7.26
C ASP A 76 2.07 -10.63 -8.31
N TRP A 77 1.51 -10.70 -9.51
CA TRP A 77 2.17 -11.33 -10.64
C TRP A 77 3.56 -10.72 -10.83
N THR A 78 4.57 -11.60 -10.86
CA THR A 78 5.97 -11.19 -10.97
C THR A 78 6.19 -10.30 -12.20
N LEU A 79 7.07 -9.31 -12.09
CA LEU A 79 7.35 -8.37 -13.17
C LEU A 79 7.91 -9.12 -14.39
N PHE A 80 7.34 -8.82 -15.55
CA PHE A 80 7.85 -9.31 -16.82
C PHE A 80 9.16 -8.60 -17.18
N GLN A 81 9.99 -9.27 -17.97
CA GLN A 81 11.21 -8.68 -18.52
C GLN A 81 11.35 -9.06 -20.00
N THR A 82 12.06 -8.23 -20.76
CA THR A 82 12.22 -8.40 -22.21
C THR A 82 13.69 -8.39 -22.65
N SER A 83 14.63 -8.46 -21.70
CA SER A 83 16.07 -8.25 -21.92
C SER A 83 16.91 -9.54 -21.94
N ASP A 84 16.61 -10.54 -21.10
CA ASP A 84 17.37 -11.80 -21.03
C ASP A 84 16.45 -13.00 -21.23
N ARG A 85 16.50 -13.58 -22.43
CA ARG A 85 15.67 -14.75 -22.78
C ARG A 85 15.90 -15.98 -21.92
N THR A 86 17.05 -16.10 -21.24
CA THR A 86 17.39 -17.27 -20.42
C THR A 86 16.87 -17.17 -18.98
N LYS A 87 16.31 -16.02 -18.59
CA LYS A 87 15.80 -15.76 -17.24
C LYS A 87 14.29 -15.88 -17.16
N ASP A 88 13.81 -16.08 -15.94
CA ASP A 88 12.39 -16.12 -15.62
C ASP A 88 11.66 -14.83 -16.05
N ASN A 89 10.35 -14.95 -16.24
CA ASN A 89 9.44 -13.87 -16.64
C ASN A 89 9.77 -13.20 -17.99
N TYR A 90 10.58 -13.84 -18.84
CA TYR A 90 10.85 -13.34 -20.19
C TYR A 90 9.59 -13.33 -21.05
N VAL A 91 9.33 -12.22 -21.75
CA VAL A 91 8.22 -12.10 -22.70
C VAL A 91 8.75 -12.03 -24.12
N SER A 92 8.16 -12.82 -25.00
CA SER A 92 8.48 -12.83 -26.43
C SER A 92 7.21 -12.70 -27.28
N ALA A 93 7.39 -12.27 -28.53
CA ALA A 93 6.33 -12.22 -29.53
C ALA A 93 6.85 -12.78 -30.86
N GLU A 94 6.00 -13.53 -31.55
CA GLU A 94 6.31 -14.19 -32.82
C GLU A 94 5.19 -13.95 -33.84
N TYR A 95 5.58 -13.56 -35.05
CA TYR A 95 4.65 -13.37 -36.16
C TYR A 95 4.42 -14.69 -36.90
N VAL A 96 3.16 -14.99 -37.21
CA VAL A 96 2.75 -16.19 -37.96
C VAL A 96 1.85 -15.78 -39.13
N PRO A 97 2.30 -15.94 -40.39
CA PRO A 97 1.51 -15.59 -41.57
C PRO A 97 0.34 -16.56 -41.78
N LYS A 98 -0.79 -16.05 -42.29
CA LYS A 98 -1.84 -16.91 -42.86
C LYS A 98 -1.55 -17.25 -44.33
N PRO A 99 -2.23 -18.27 -44.90
CA PRO A 99 -2.24 -18.48 -46.35
C PRO A 99 -2.77 -17.26 -47.12
N LEU A 100 -2.08 -16.93 -48.21
CA LEU A 100 -2.44 -15.80 -49.07
C LEU A 100 -3.67 -16.12 -49.92
N LEU A 101 -4.51 -15.11 -50.11
CA LEU A 101 -5.55 -15.18 -51.14
C LEU A 101 -4.93 -15.01 -52.53
N PRO A 102 -5.57 -15.48 -53.61
CA PRO A 102 -5.08 -15.27 -54.96
C PRO A 102 -4.85 -13.77 -55.26
N GLY A 103 -3.63 -13.42 -55.64
CA GLY A 103 -3.23 -12.03 -55.90
C GLY A 103 -2.91 -11.20 -54.65
N GLN A 104 -2.89 -11.79 -53.46
CA GLN A 104 -2.45 -11.13 -52.22
C GLN A 104 -0.94 -11.28 -52.03
N GLU A 105 -0.27 -10.21 -51.61
CA GLU A 105 1.16 -10.23 -51.27
C GLU A 105 1.38 -10.57 -49.78
N PRO A 106 2.54 -11.16 -49.41
CA PRO A 106 2.92 -11.37 -48.02
C PRO A 106 2.99 -10.07 -47.21
N ALA A 107 2.78 -10.19 -45.91
CA ALA A 107 3.10 -9.13 -44.95
C ALA A 107 4.59 -8.77 -45.04
N THR A 108 4.93 -7.50 -44.86
CA THR A 108 6.30 -7.00 -45.01
C THR A 108 7.02 -6.72 -43.70
N VAL A 109 6.37 -6.95 -42.55
CA VAL A 109 6.95 -6.73 -41.22
C VAL A 109 8.32 -7.40 -41.07
N GLN A 110 9.32 -6.63 -40.62
CA GLN A 110 10.68 -7.15 -40.41
C GLN A 110 10.88 -7.72 -39.00
N SER A 111 10.28 -7.09 -37.98
CA SER A 111 10.42 -7.56 -36.59
C SER A 111 9.28 -7.08 -35.69
N LEU A 112 9.14 -7.75 -34.54
CA LEU A 112 8.26 -7.35 -33.45
C LEU A 112 9.12 -6.88 -32.27
N GLY A 113 8.94 -5.64 -31.83
CA GLY A 113 9.49 -5.14 -30.58
C GLY A 113 8.62 -5.59 -29.41
N VAL A 114 9.21 -5.99 -28.28
CA VAL A 114 8.48 -6.33 -27.05
C VAL A 114 8.95 -5.42 -25.94
N ARG A 115 8.01 -4.68 -25.34
CA ARG A 115 8.25 -3.84 -24.17
C ARG A 115 7.36 -4.24 -23.02
N PHE A 116 7.87 -4.07 -21.81
CA PHE A 116 7.08 -4.15 -20.60
C PHE A 116 7.10 -2.80 -19.91
N ASP A 117 5.93 -2.17 -19.81
CA ASP A 117 5.76 -0.92 -19.08
C ASP A 117 5.03 -1.23 -17.77
N GLN A 118 5.70 -1.01 -16.65
CA GLN A 118 5.09 -1.20 -15.33
C GLN A 118 3.98 -0.17 -15.04
N GLU A 119 4.03 0.99 -15.72
CA GLU A 119 3.09 2.13 -15.62
C GLU A 119 2.63 2.59 -17.02
N GLY A 120 2.31 1.65 -17.91
CA GLY A 120 1.99 1.99 -19.28
C GLY A 120 0.64 2.67 -19.48
N HIS A 121 -0.23 2.77 -18.46
CA HIS A 121 -1.67 2.99 -18.69
C HIS A 121 -2.43 3.85 -17.67
N GLU A 122 -3.63 4.24 -18.09
CA GLU A 122 -4.69 4.83 -17.27
C GLU A 122 -5.28 3.79 -16.30
N ARG A 123 -5.58 4.22 -15.07
CA ARG A 123 -6.33 3.44 -14.08
C ARG A 123 -7.56 2.81 -14.75
N PRO A 124 -7.84 1.51 -14.54
CA PRO A 124 -7.31 0.60 -13.53
C PRO A 124 -6.10 -0.25 -13.95
N PHE A 125 -5.56 -0.04 -15.15
CA PHE A 125 -4.49 -0.86 -15.70
C PHE A 125 -3.15 -0.17 -15.45
N GLN A 126 -2.16 -0.91 -14.94
CA GLN A 126 -0.86 -0.34 -14.56
C GLN A 126 0.24 -0.94 -15.42
N LYS A 127 0.36 -2.27 -15.37
CA LYS A 127 1.33 -3.06 -16.12
C LYS A 127 0.85 -3.29 -17.56
N ALA A 128 1.77 -3.25 -18.52
CA ALA A 128 1.49 -3.46 -19.93
C ALA A 128 2.59 -4.25 -20.63
N VAL A 129 2.22 -5.21 -21.46
CA VAL A 129 3.09 -5.75 -22.51
C VAL A 129 2.71 -5.07 -23.82
N ILE A 130 3.68 -4.42 -24.46
CA ILE A 130 3.50 -3.71 -25.73
C ILE A 130 4.26 -4.47 -26.80
N ILE A 131 3.57 -4.77 -27.91
CA ILE A 131 4.17 -5.33 -29.10
C ILE A 131 4.20 -4.24 -30.17
N ASP A 132 5.39 -3.76 -30.52
CA ASP A 132 5.61 -2.77 -31.56
C ASP A 132 5.87 -3.48 -32.90
N ILE A 133 5.24 -3.01 -33.98
CA ILE A 133 5.45 -3.52 -35.34
C ILE A 133 6.47 -2.63 -36.02
N HIS A 134 7.59 -3.22 -36.41
CA HIS A 134 8.70 -2.47 -37.01
C HIS A 134 8.87 -2.80 -38.49
N ASP A 135 8.92 -1.75 -39.29
CA ASP A 135 9.33 -1.78 -40.69
C ASP A 135 8.46 -2.72 -41.53
N GLY A 136 7.17 -2.38 -41.62
CA GLY A 136 6.21 -3.07 -42.49
C GLY A 136 4.84 -3.29 -41.86
N TYR A 137 3.96 -3.99 -42.58
CA TYR A 137 2.57 -4.22 -42.18
C TYR A 137 2.26 -5.71 -42.02
N LEU A 138 1.20 -6.03 -41.28
CA LEU A 138 0.62 -7.37 -41.17
C LEU A 138 -0.72 -7.44 -41.91
N ASN A 139 -0.99 -8.56 -42.57
CA ASN A 139 -2.26 -8.80 -43.24
C ASN A 139 -3.38 -9.13 -42.25
N SER A 140 -4.62 -8.82 -42.62
CA SER A 140 -5.80 -9.29 -41.89
C SER A 140 -5.81 -10.81 -41.79
N GLY A 141 -6.00 -11.33 -40.58
CA GLY A 141 -5.99 -12.75 -40.24
C GLY A 141 -4.60 -13.35 -39.98
N ASP A 142 -3.51 -12.60 -40.15
CA ASP A 142 -2.21 -13.03 -39.63
C ASP A 142 -2.24 -13.08 -38.09
N GLN A 143 -1.28 -13.78 -37.48
CA GLN A 143 -1.24 -13.96 -36.03
C GLN A 143 0.04 -13.41 -35.42
N ILE A 144 -0.09 -12.90 -34.20
CA ILE A 144 1.02 -12.64 -33.28
C ILE A 144 0.84 -13.54 -32.07
N ILE A 145 1.83 -14.40 -31.82
CA ILE A 145 1.90 -15.28 -30.66
C ILE A 145 2.78 -14.60 -29.61
N ILE A 146 2.16 -14.18 -28.50
CA ILE A 146 2.83 -13.57 -27.35
C ILE A 146 3.00 -14.65 -26.28
N ARG A 147 4.21 -14.87 -25.79
CA ARG A 147 4.50 -15.81 -24.70
C ARG A 147 4.87 -15.05 -23.44
N LEU A 148 4.05 -15.17 -22.41
CA LEU A 148 4.34 -14.65 -21.08
C LEU A 148 5.13 -15.73 -20.30
N GLY A 149 6.40 -15.46 -20.02
CA GLY A 149 7.30 -16.45 -19.41
C GLY A 149 7.77 -17.52 -20.40
N ASP A 150 8.38 -17.12 -21.51
CA ASP A 150 8.83 -18.02 -22.57
C ASP A 150 9.88 -19.03 -22.08
N ARG A 151 9.51 -20.31 -22.09
CA ARG A 151 10.31 -21.43 -21.57
C ARG A 151 11.28 -22.01 -22.59
N ARG A 152 11.22 -21.60 -23.86
CA ARG A 152 12.03 -22.17 -24.95
C ARG A 152 13.54 -22.04 -24.74
N PHE A 153 13.96 -21.19 -23.79
CA PHE A 153 15.36 -20.89 -23.49
C PHE A 153 15.81 -21.38 -22.10
N GLY A 154 15.02 -22.22 -21.43
CA GLY A 154 15.39 -22.87 -20.16
C GLY A 154 14.92 -22.17 -18.87
N ALA A 155 14.12 -21.10 -18.98
CA ALA A 155 13.51 -20.42 -17.84
C ALA A 155 12.35 -21.23 -17.22
N ARG A 156 11.98 -20.93 -15.96
CA ARG A 156 10.84 -21.56 -15.28
C ARG A 156 9.49 -21.06 -15.80
N GLY A 157 9.48 -19.95 -16.53
CA GLY A 157 8.30 -19.26 -17.03
C GLY A 157 8.01 -18.00 -16.23
N THR A 158 6.74 -17.63 -16.11
CA THR A 158 6.27 -16.54 -15.26
C THR A 158 5.55 -17.09 -14.04
N ARG A 159 5.71 -16.43 -12.89
CA ARG A 159 4.97 -16.79 -11.67
C ARG A 159 3.62 -16.12 -11.67
N ALA A 160 2.56 -16.92 -11.75
CA ALA A 160 1.18 -16.45 -11.62
C ALA A 160 0.97 -15.79 -10.25
N GLN A 161 0.06 -14.81 -10.23
CA GLN A 161 -0.35 -14.15 -8.99
C GLN A 161 -0.79 -15.17 -7.91
N THR A 162 -0.51 -14.89 -6.64
CA THR A 162 -0.80 -15.84 -5.53
C THR A 162 -2.21 -15.73 -4.96
N LEU A 163 -3.06 -14.88 -5.58
CA LEU A 163 -4.38 -14.54 -5.10
C LEU A 163 -5.46 -14.64 -6.19
N LEU A 164 -6.69 -14.92 -5.76
CA LEU A 164 -7.85 -15.10 -6.63
C LEU A 164 -8.55 -13.76 -6.86
N ASN A 165 -8.84 -13.44 -8.13
CA ASN A 165 -9.74 -12.35 -8.50
C ASN A 165 -10.99 -12.95 -9.16
N GLN A 166 -12.18 -12.70 -8.59
CA GLN A 166 -13.45 -13.24 -9.12
C GLN A 166 -13.75 -12.75 -10.55
N ASP A 167 -13.17 -11.62 -10.95
CA ASP A 167 -13.20 -11.09 -12.31
C ASP A 167 -11.79 -11.13 -12.95
N PHE A 168 -11.03 -12.21 -12.74
CA PHE A 168 -9.82 -12.48 -13.54
C PHE A 168 -10.22 -12.85 -14.96
N VAL A 169 -10.50 -11.84 -15.78
CA VAL A 169 -10.63 -12.02 -17.23
C VAL A 169 -9.20 -12.03 -17.80
N GLY A 170 -8.56 -13.19 -17.76
CA GLY A 170 -7.31 -13.48 -18.49
C GLY A 170 -7.53 -13.49 -19.99
N GLY A 171 -7.90 -12.35 -20.56
CA GLY A 171 -8.31 -12.24 -21.97
C GLY A 171 -8.88 -10.90 -22.41
N SER A 172 -8.71 -9.82 -21.65
CA SER A 172 -9.11 -8.49 -22.10
C SER A 172 -7.95 -7.79 -22.83
N ILE A 173 -7.70 -8.14 -24.09
CA ILE A 173 -7.25 -7.10 -25.03
C ILE A 173 -8.54 -6.33 -25.35
N LEU A 174 -8.82 -5.34 -24.51
CA LEU A 174 -9.85 -4.34 -24.77
C LEU A 174 -9.14 -2.98 -24.80
N ILE A 175 -9.47 -2.19 -25.83
CA ILE A 175 -9.70 -0.77 -25.61
C ILE A 175 -10.75 -0.69 -24.49
N LEU A 176 -10.24 -0.49 -23.26
CA LEU A 176 -10.86 -0.19 -21.96
C LEU A 176 -12.25 -0.77 -21.63
N LEU A 177 -12.32 -1.53 -20.52
CA LEU A 177 -13.12 -1.25 -19.31
C LEU A 177 -12.96 -2.42 -18.31
N GLY A 178 -12.46 -2.18 -17.10
CA GLY A 178 -12.23 -3.20 -16.07
C GLY A 178 -12.45 -2.71 -14.63
N HIS A 179 -12.70 -3.66 -13.71
CA HIS A 179 -12.97 -3.48 -12.27
C HIS A 179 -11.70 -3.62 -11.40
N LEU A 180 -11.59 -2.94 -10.24
CA LEU A 180 -10.53 -3.11 -9.21
C LEU A 180 -11.15 -3.64 -7.90
N GLY A 181 -10.29 -4.28 -7.09
CA GLY A 181 -10.65 -5.21 -6.03
C GLY A 181 -10.47 -6.66 -6.50
N THR A 182 -9.73 -7.48 -5.75
CA THR A 182 -9.66 -8.93 -5.99
C THR A 182 -10.45 -9.66 -4.90
N GLY A 183 -11.41 -10.48 -5.33
CA GLY A 183 -12.31 -11.23 -4.44
C GLY A 183 -13.76 -10.74 -4.48
N SER A 184 -14.67 -11.53 -3.90
CA SER A 184 -16.08 -11.14 -3.79
C SER A 184 -16.26 -10.08 -2.72
N SER A 185 -17.20 -9.15 -2.90
CA SER A 185 -17.66 -8.31 -1.78
C SER A 185 -18.18 -9.16 -0.62
N VAL A 186 -18.78 -10.32 -0.93
CA VAL A 186 -19.20 -11.33 0.06
C VAL A 186 -18.01 -11.82 0.89
N TYR A 187 -16.90 -12.17 0.23
CA TYR A 187 -15.68 -12.68 0.87
C TYR A 187 -15.04 -11.60 1.74
N ASN A 188 -14.98 -10.36 1.26
CA ASN A 188 -14.42 -9.26 2.05
C ASN A 188 -15.23 -9.01 3.33
N PHE A 189 -16.56 -9.00 3.23
CA PHE A 189 -17.44 -8.80 4.38
C PHE A 189 -17.38 -9.97 5.36
N SER A 190 -17.39 -11.21 4.87
CA SER A 190 -17.25 -12.40 5.73
C SER A 190 -15.87 -12.46 6.38
N TYR A 191 -14.79 -12.16 5.64
CA TYR A 191 -13.43 -12.13 6.20
C TYR A 191 -13.32 -11.10 7.31
N GLY A 192 -13.79 -9.87 7.06
CA GLY A 192 -13.78 -8.79 8.05
C GLY A 192 -14.47 -9.17 9.35
N CYS A 193 -15.66 -9.76 9.25
CA CYS A 193 -16.44 -10.17 10.42
C CYS A 193 -15.88 -11.43 11.10
N GLU A 194 -15.68 -12.51 10.34
CA GLU A 194 -15.48 -13.86 10.89
C GLU A 194 -14.00 -14.20 11.14
N ILE A 195 -13.08 -13.60 10.39
CA ILE A 195 -11.65 -13.92 10.48
C ILE A 195 -10.87 -12.78 11.14
N ALA A 196 -11.05 -11.56 10.66
CA ALA A 196 -10.39 -10.39 11.24
C ALA A 196 -11.04 -9.93 12.55
N GLY A 197 -12.30 -10.29 12.79
CA GLY A 197 -13.02 -9.92 14.01
C GLY A 197 -13.31 -8.43 14.11
N LEU A 198 -13.58 -7.77 12.99
CA LEU A 198 -13.93 -6.35 12.94
C LEU A 198 -15.37 -6.13 13.41
N ASP A 199 -15.57 -5.12 14.26
CA ASP A 199 -16.90 -4.65 14.65
C ASP A 199 -17.52 -3.72 13.58
N VAL A 200 -16.66 -2.95 12.89
CA VAL A 200 -17.06 -1.93 11.91
C VAL A 200 -16.21 -2.07 10.65
N LEU A 201 -16.86 -2.00 9.48
CA LEU A 201 -16.19 -2.03 8.17
C LEU A 201 -16.67 -0.87 7.28
N GLY A 202 -15.74 -0.13 6.70
CA GLY A 202 -16.02 0.82 5.61
C GLY A 202 -15.77 0.17 4.26
N TYR A 203 -16.78 0.09 3.40
CA TYR A 203 -16.60 -0.41 2.03
C TYR A 203 -16.44 0.76 1.06
N THR A 204 -15.19 1.09 0.71
CA THR A 204 -14.82 2.29 -0.05
C THR A 204 -14.19 1.93 -1.40
N ALA A 205 -15.00 1.45 -2.34
CA ALA A 205 -14.53 1.24 -3.72
C ALA A 205 -14.18 2.56 -4.40
N ASN A 206 -13.23 2.55 -5.36
CA ASN A 206 -12.89 3.77 -6.11
C ASN A 206 -14.09 4.32 -6.88
N ASP A 207 -14.29 5.62 -6.80
CA ASP A 207 -15.40 6.36 -7.42
C ASP A 207 -15.58 6.09 -8.92
N PHE A 208 -14.47 6.05 -9.68
CA PHE A 208 -14.46 5.79 -11.12
C PHE A 208 -14.90 4.37 -11.51
N GLN A 209 -15.19 3.51 -10.53
CA GLN A 209 -15.64 2.12 -10.73
C GLN A 209 -17.08 1.87 -10.35
N ILE A 210 -17.71 2.84 -9.68
CA ILE A 210 -19.06 2.70 -9.18
C ILE A 210 -20.01 2.97 -10.34
N THR A 211 -20.60 1.90 -10.88
CA THR A 211 -21.79 2.02 -11.71
C THR A 211 -23.03 1.99 -10.83
N LYS A 212 -24.14 2.59 -11.28
CA LYS A 212 -25.41 2.58 -10.54
C LYS A 212 -25.85 1.15 -10.19
N GLU A 213 -25.79 0.23 -11.15
CA GLU A 213 -26.16 -1.17 -10.95
C GLU A 213 -25.29 -1.86 -9.88
N ARG A 214 -23.97 -1.67 -9.93
CA ARG A 214 -23.06 -2.24 -8.92
C ARG A 214 -23.30 -1.62 -7.55
N TRP A 215 -23.50 -0.31 -7.49
CA TRP A 215 -23.80 0.38 -6.24
C TRP A 215 -25.06 -0.16 -5.56
N GLU A 216 -26.15 -0.27 -6.32
CA GLU A 216 -27.41 -0.83 -5.82
C GLU A 216 -27.27 -2.28 -5.36
N SER A 217 -26.48 -3.09 -6.09
CA SER A 217 -26.15 -4.46 -5.68
C SER A 217 -25.33 -4.49 -4.38
N THR A 218 -24.33 -3.63 -4.25
CA THR A 218 -23.50 -3.51 -3.05
C THR A 218 -24.32 -3.06 -1.85
N LEU A 219 -25.23 -2.09 -2.00
CA LEU A 219 -26.09 -1.64 -0.91
C LEU A 219 -26.99 -2.77 -0.38
N LYS A 220 -27.57 -3.57 -1.29
CA LYS A 220 -28.35 -4.76 -0.90
C LYS A 220 -27.50 -5.77 -0.13
N LEU A 221 -26.26 -5.98 -0.56
CA LEU A 221 -25.33 -6.90 0.11
C LEU A 221 -24.90 -6.38 1.49
N ILE A 222 -24.59 -5.09 1.59
CA ILE A 222 -24.29 -4.42 2.87
C ILE A 222 -25.48 -4.56 3.82
N GLN A 223 -26.71 -4.40 3.32
CA GLN A 223 -27.91 -4.58 4.14
C GLN A 223 -28.05 -6.03 4.64
N SER A 224 -27.73 -7.04 3.81
CA SER A 224 -27.84 -8.45 4.24
C SER A 224 -26.76 -8.88 5.24
N PHE A 225 -25.60 -8.21 5.26
CA PHE A 225 -24.50 -8.51 6.19
C PHE A 225 -24.54 -7.65 7.48
N ASN A 226 -25.18 -6.49 7.43
CA ASN A 226 -25.29 -5.60 8.59
C ASN A 226 -26.09 -6.26 9.72
N GLN A 227 -25.49 -6.33 10.90
CA GLN A 227 -26.12 -6.82 12.13
C GLN A 227 -25.87 -5.79 13.24
N PRO A 228 -26.76 -4.80 13.42
CA PRO A 228 -26.63 -3.80 14.48
C PRO A 228 -26.41 -4.46 15.85
N GLY A 229 -25.42 -3.96 16.59
CA GLY A 229 -24.97 -4.53 17.86
C GLY A 229 -23.88 -5.62 17.73
N GLN A 230 -23.54 -6.08 16.52
CA GLN A 230 -22.52 -7.10 16.29
C GLN A 230 -21.53 -6.76 15.17
N PHE A 231 -22.03 -6.30 14.02
CA PHE A 231 -21.18 -5.96 12.88
C PHE A 231 -21.86 -4.90 12.00
N VAL A 232 -21.19 -3.75 11.81
CA VAL A 232 -21.75 -2.63 11.05
C VAL A 232 -20.87 -2.29 9.84
N ILE A 233 -21.42 -2.43 8.64
CA ILE A 233 -20.81 -2.05 7.38
C ILE A 233 -21.36 -0.71 6.90
N PHE A 234 -20.48 0.28 6.72
CA PHE A 234 -20.80 1.55 6.08
C PHE A 234 -20.48 1.51 4.58
N PRO A 235 -21.44 1.86 3.70
CA PRO A 235 -21.12 2.10 2.31
C PRO A 235 -20.28 3.37 2.18
N GLY A 236 -19.33 3.38 1.26
CA GLY A 236 -18.52 4.53 0.95
C GLY A 236 -17.92 4.45 -0.44
N THR A 237 -17.18 5.48 -0.79
CA THR A 237 -16.39 5.56 -2.02
C THR A 237 -15.04 6.19 -1.71
N GLU A 238 -14.00 5.72 -2.37
CA GLU A 238 -12.73 6.44 -2.42
C GLU A 238 -12.80 7.43 -3.59
N TRP A 239 -13.00 8.71 -3.26
CA TRP A 239 -12.97 9.81 -4.24
C TRP A 239 -11.51 10.06 -4.64
N CYS A 240 -11.21 9.80 -5.91
CA CYS A 240 -9.83 9.84 -6.41
C CYS A 240 -9.49 11.24 -6.92
N GLY A 241 -9.20 12.14 -5.98
CA GLY A 241 -8.88 13.53 -6.26
C GLY A 241 -7.51 13.74 -6.91
N ASN A 242 -7.31 14.94 -7.45
CA ASN A 242 -5.98 15.36 -7.92
C ASN A 242 -5.03 15.44 -6.71
N SER A 243 -3.89 14.75 -6.77
CA SER A 243 -2.87 14.75 -5.71
C SER A 243 -2.44 16.16 -5.28
N ALA A 244 -2.33 17.10 -6.23
CA ALA A 244 -1.95 18.49 -5.93
C ALA A 244 -3.07 19.29 -5.22
N ALA A 245 -4.30 18.77 -5.22
CA ALA A 245 -5.48 19.40 -4.65
C ALA A 245 -6.01 18.67 -3.39
N GLY A 246 -5.20 17.78 -2.79
CA GLY A 246 -5.55 17.06 -1.56
C GLY A 246 -5.60 15.53 -1.70
N GLY A 247 -5.52 14.99 -2.93
CA GLY A 247 -5.41 13.55 -3.16
C GLY A 247 -6.69 12.76 -2.92
N ASP A 248 -6.51 11.47 -2.60
CA ASP A 248 -7.61 10.51 -2.45
C ASP A 248 -8.33 10.72 -1.10
N HIS A 249 -9.67 10.68 -1.11
CA HIS A 249 -10.50 10.86 0.09
C HIS A 249 -11.51 9.73 0.24
N ASN A 250 -11.56 9.11 1.42
CA ASN A 250 -12.64 8.17 1.74
C ASN A 250 -13.91 8.91 2.16
N VAL A 251 -14.94 8.82 1.31
CA VAL A 251 -16.28 9.35 1.57
C VAL A 251 -17.14 8.23 2.11
N VAL A 252 -17.42 8.26 3.41
CA VAL A 252 -18.24 7.25 4.10
C VAL A 252 -19.65 7.79 4.31
N PHE A 253 -20.66 7.06 3.82
CA PHE A 253 -22.06 7.44 3.97
C PHE A 253 -22.58 6.96 5.33
N LEU A 254 -22.61 7.89 6.27
CA LEU A 254 -22.94 7.62 7.67
C LEU A 254 -24.45 7.41 7.91
N ALA A 255 -25.30 8.04 7.10
CA ALA A 255 -26.74 7.87 7.19
C ALA A 255 -27.18 6.48 6.71
N ASP A 256 -28.39 6.06 7.07
CA ASP A 256 -28.98 4.83 6.54
C ASP A 256 -29.35 5.03 5.05
N PRO A 257 -28.75 4.27 4.12
CA PRO A 257 -29.03 4.39 2.69
C PRO A 257 -30.49 4.15 2.32
N ALA A 258 -31.26 3.43 3.15
CA ALA A 258 -32.68 3.17 2.91
C ALA A 258 -33.56 4.41 3.15
N THR A 259 -33.13 5.32 4.02
CA THR A 259 -33.87 6.55 4.35
C THR A 259 -33.23 7.80 3.77
N HIS A 260 -31.92 7.78 3.54
CA HIS A 260 -31.13 8.86 3.00
C HIS A 260 -30.27 8.31 1.87
N PRO A 261 -30.74 8.39 0.61
CA PRO A 261 -29.95 7.90 -0.52
C PRO A 261 -28.59 8.62 -0.56
N PRO A 262 -27.49 7.89 -0.83
CA PRO A 262 -26.16 8.50 -0.93
C PRO A 262 -26.11 9.63 -1.97
N GLU A 263 -25.76 10.82 -1.52
CA GLU A 263 -25.48 11.97 -2.38
C GLU A 263 -23.97 12.09 -2.52
N PHE A 264 -23.43 11.91 -3.74
CA PHE A 264 -22.00 12.09 -3.99
C PHE A 264 -21.65 13.57 -3.83
N PRO A 265 -20.87 13.93 -2.79
CA PRO A 265 -20.69 15.32 -2.43
C PRO A 265 -19.71 16.02 -3.39
N PHE A 266 -19.89 17.33 -3.58
CA PHE A 266 -18.78 18.21 -3.96
C PHE A 266 -17.87 18.39 -2.75
N HIS A 267 -16.56 18.56 -2.98
CA HIS A 267 -15.60 18.81 -1.90
C HIS A 267 -16.06 19.95 -0.99
N HIS A 268 -16.09 19.70 0.33
CA HIS A 268 -16.44 20.70 1.32
C HIS A 268 -15.57 20.52 2.57
N PRO A 269 -14.70 21.48 2.92
CA PRO A 269 -13.71 21.33 4.00
C PRO A 269 -14.28 20.95 5.37
N GLN A 270 -15.54 21.29 5.67
CA GLN A 270 -16.17 20.93 6.95
C GLN A 270 -16.62 19.44 7.04
N LEU A 271 -16.59 18.72 5.92
CA LEU A 271 -16.93 17.29 5.87
C LEU A 271 -15.75 16.40 6.25
N GLU A 272 -14.52 16.87 6.07
CA GLU A 272 -13.30 16.20 6.50
C GLU A 272 -13.23 16.23 8.02
N ARG A 273 -13.22 15.04 8.63
CA ARG A 273 -13.17 14.89 10.09
C ARG A 273 -11.97 14.10 10.55
N LEU A 274 -11.51 13.14 9.77
CA LEU A 274 -10.41 12.26 10.13
C LEU A 274 -9.32 12.36 9.07
N VAL A 275 -8.06 12.39 9.51
CA VAL A 275 -6.89 12.20 8.67
C VAL A 275 -6.37 10.79 8.87
N GLU A 276 -6.19 10.07 7.76
CA GLU A 276 -5.52 8.78 7.81
C GLU A 276 -4.05 9.01 8.18
N ILE A 277 -3.50 8.23 9.10
CA ILE A 277 -2.08 8.31 9.51
C ILE A 277 -1.36 6.96 9.37
N GLY A 278 -2.03 5.94 8.87
CA GLY A 278 -1.46 4.62 8.62
C GLY A 278 -2.35 3.77 7.72
N SER A 279 -1.74 3.08 6.78
CA SER A 279 -2.37 2.08 5.92
C SER A 279 -1.35 1.13 5.32
N ALA A 280 -1.76 0.23 4.41
CA ALA A 280 -0.80 -0.64 3.72
C ALA A 280 0.24 0.13 2.89
N TRP A 281 -0.02 1.40 2.56
CA TRP A 281 0.96 2.30 1.93
C TRP A 281 2.09 2.75 2.85
N GLY A 282 1.93 2.65 4.17
CA GLY A 282 2.92 3.14 5.12
C GLY A 282 2.32 3.72 6.41
N GLN A 283 3.20 4.29 7.22
CA GLN A 283 2.84 5.07 8.41
C GLN A 283 3.16 6.55 8.19
N PHE A 284 2.21 7.44 8.47
CA PHE A 284 2.26 8.85 8.08
C PHE A 284 1.79 9.80 9.19
N LYS A 285 2.30 9.57 10.40
CA LYS A 285 2.03 10.41 11.59
C LYS A 285 2.33 11.90 11.38
N TRP A 286 3.21 12.25 10.43
CA TRP A 286 3.49 13.65 10.08
C TRP A 286 2.25 14.38 9.53
N LEU A 287 1.30 13.69 8.90
CA LEU A 287 0.07 14.33 8.41
C LEU A 287 -0.77 14.90 9.56
N LEU A 288 -0.87 14.18 10.67
CA LEU A 288 -1.52 14.69 11.87
C LEU A 288 -0.75 15.87 12.47
N GLN A 289 0.57 15.75 12.57
CA GLN A 289 1.41 16.83 13.09
C GLN A 289 1.27 18.12 12.26
N ASP A 290 1.19 17.99 10.93
CA ASP A 290 0.97 19.11 10.01
C ASP A 290 -0.44 19.67 10.12
N ALA A 291 -1.47 18.83 10.25
CA ALA A 291 -2.84 19.26 10.50
C ALA A 291 -2.93 20.08 11.81
N VAL A 292 -2.33 19.57 12.88
CA VAL A 292 -2.27 20.24 14.19
C VAL A 292 -1.52 21.57 14.11
N ARG A 293 -0.36 21.61 13.44
CA ARG A 293 0.40 22.86 13.21
C ARG A 293 -0.37 23.93 12.44
N ARG A 294 -1.25 23.50 11.53
CA ARG A 294 -2.12 24.39 10.74
C ARG A 294 -3.39 24.81 11.48
N GLY A 295 -3.60 24.32 12.70
CA GLY A 295 -4.81 24.56 13.49
C GLY A 295 -6.04 23.81 12.98
N TRP A 296 -5.86 22.76 12.17
CA TRP A 296 -6.97 21.97 11.65
C TRP A 296 -7.52 21.03 12.72
N LYS A 297 -8.84 21.04 12.90
CA LYS A 297 -9.53 20.20 13.90
C LYS A 297 -9.90 18.82 13.36
N LEU A 298 -8.88 18.06 12.96
CA LEU A 298 -9.00 16.71 12.43
C LEU A 298 -8.66 15.66 13.49
N GLY A 299 -9.46 14.60 13.56
CA GLY A 299 -9.15 13.38 14.29
C GLY A 299 -8.27 12.45 13.47
N VAL A 300 -7.89 11.32 14.05
CA VAL A 300 -7.04 10.32 13.37
C VAL A 300 -7.83 9.09 12.98
N CYS A 301 -7.40 8.47 11.88
CA CYS A 301 -7.77 7.11 11.53
C CYS A 301 -6.55 6.37 10.96
N ALA A 302 -6.62 5.05 10.96
CA ALA A 302 -5.75 4.20 10.17
C ALA A 302 -6.60 3.07 9.58
N ASN A 303 -6.40 2.76 8.30
CA ASN A 303 -7.23 1.77 7.61
C ASN A 303 -6.35 0.78 6.87
N SER A 304 -6.91 -0.38 6.51
CA SER A 304 -6.09 -1.40 5.87
C SER A 304 -5.66 -1.03 4.45
N ASP A 305 -6.52 -0.34 3.70
CA ASP A 305 -6.41 -0.14 2.25
C ASP A 305 -6.07 -1.47 1.53
N GLU A 306 -6.88 -2.49 1.80
CA GLU A 306 -6.60 -3.87 1.39
C GLU A 306 -7.37 -4.23 0.12
N HIS A 307 -6.64 -4.78 -0.87
CA HIS A 307 -7.13 -5.06 -2.22
C HIS A 307 -7.25 -6.55 -2.55
N ARG A 308 -6.87 -7.43 -1.60
CA ARG A 308 -6.95 -8.90 -1.68
C ARG A 308 -8.15 -9.50 -0.96
N GLY A 309 -8.99 -8.64 -0.37
CA GLY A 309 -10.15 -9.06 0.41
C GLY A 309 -9.83 -9.57 1.82
N ARG A 310 -8.64 -9.27 2.37
CA ARG A 310 -8.22 -9.63 3.73
C ARG A 310 -8.18 -8.42 4.67
N CYS A 311 -9.29 -7.67 4.73
CA CYS A 311 -9.36 -6.46 5.54
C CYS A 311 -9.08 -6.77 7.03
N GLY A 312 -8.62 -5.76 7.78
CA GLY A 312 -8.31 -5.93 9.21
C GLY A 312 -6.82 -5.98 9.58
N GLY A 313 -5.95 -5.34 8.79
CA GLY A 313 -4.53 -5.24 9.08
C GLY A 313 -3.68 -6.43 8.61
N GLY A 314 -3.99 -6.94 7.42
CA GLY A 314 -3.15 -7.92 6.73
C GLY A 314 -1.77 -7.37 6.35
N VAL A 315 -0.81 -8.26 6.17
CA VAL A 315 0.55 -7.96 5.65
C VAL A 315 0.49 -7.41 4.23
N PRO A 316 1.47 -6.62 3.77
CA PRO A 316 1.53 -6.19 2.37
C PRO A 316 1.33 -7.33 1.38
N GLY A 317 0.53 -7.09 0.34
CA GLY A 317 0.16 -8.11 -0.63
C GLY A 317 0.47 -7.82 -2.07
N THR A 318 0.87 -6.59 -2.36
CA THR A 318 1.25 -6.11 -3.68
C THR A 318 2.57 -5.38 -3.53
N ALA A 319 3.45 -5.47 -4.53
CA ALA A 319 4.82 -4.94 -4.51
C ALA A 319 4.96 -3.40 -4.35
N VAL A 320 3.87 -2.68 -4.05
CA VAL A 320 3.84 -1.23 -3.78
C VAL A 320 3.37 -0.90 -2.37
N PHE A 321 2.90 -1.89 -1.61
CA PHE A 321 2.49 -1.74 -0.22
C PHE A 321 3.66 -2.10 0.67
N GLY A 322 3.95 -1.24 1.64
CA GLY A 322 5.18 -1.32 2.43
C GLY A 322 4.97 -1.75 3.87
N THR A 323 3.76 -1.68 4.41
CA THR A 323 3.49 -1.98 5.83
C THR A 323 2.21 -2.78 6.03
N ARG A 324 2.05 -3.41 7.20
CA ARG A 324 0.74 -3.93 7.60
C ARG A 324 -0.32 -2.83 7.56
N GLY A 325 -1.54 -3.20 7.16
CA GLY A 325 -2.67 -2.30 7.19
C GLY A 325 -3.00 -1.83 8.62
N GLY A 326 -3.41 -0.56 8.77
CA GLY A 326 -3.81 -0.02 10.07
C GLY A 326 -5.27 -0.30 10.42
N LEU A 327 -5.64 0.04 11.65
CA LEU A 327 -7.00 -0.04 12.18
C LEU A 327 -7.39 1.25 12.90
N THR A 328 -8.69 1.56 12.86
CA THR A 328 -9.27 2.69 13.59
C THR A 328 -10.11 2.16 14.74
N GLY A 329 -9.76 2.55 15.95
CA GLY A 329 -10.65 2.41 17.10
C GLY A 329 -11.67 3.53 17.12
N ILE A 330 -12.94 3.20 17.35
CA ILE A 330 -14.06 4.15 17.41
C ILE A 330 -14.67 4.07 18.80
N LEU A 331 -14.69 5.19 19.53
CA LEU A 331 -15.28 5.28 20.86
C LEU A 331 -16.77 5.60 20.74
N SER A 332 -17.56 4.57 20.49
CA SER A 332 -19.02 4.67 20.36
C SER A 332 -19.71 4.13 21.61
N SER A 333 -20.85 4.73 21.97
CA SER A 333 -21.67 4.26 23.10
C SER A 333 -22.29 2.88 22.83
N LYS A 334 -22.57 2.60 21.55
CA LYS A 334 -23.16 1.36 21.04
C LYS A 334 -22.60 1.00 19.68
N LEU A 335 -22.65 -0.28 19.34
CA LEU A 335 -22.32 -0.78 18.00
C LEU A 335 -23.52 -0.65 17.05
N GLU A 336 -24.10 0.55 16.99
CA GLU A 336 -25.21 0.91 16.11
C GLU A 336 -24.77 2.00 15.12
N ARG A 337 -25.33 1.98 13.91
CA ARG A 337 -24.93 2.90 12.82
C ARG A 337 -24.93 4.37 13.26
N ALA A 338 -25.98 4.81 13.94
CA ALA A 338 -26.14 6.21 14.35
C ALA A 338 -25.10 6.64 15.40
N ASP A 339 -24.85 5.80 16.41
CA ASP A 339 -23.85 6.07 17.45
C ASP A 339 -22.42 6.08 16.88
N ILE A 340 -22.10 5.12 16.00
CA ILE A 340 -20.81 5.06 15.32
C ILE A 340 -20.63 6.30 14.44
N ALA A 341 -21.67 6.71 13.70
CA ALA A 341 -21.65 7.93 12.89
C ALA A 341 -21.41 9.19 13.73
N GLN A 342 -22.04 9.29 14.90
CA GLN A 342 -21.83 10.38 15.84
C GLN A 342 -20.38 10.41 16.34
N ALA A 343 -19.84 9.26 16.76
CA ALA A 343 -18.45 9.14 17.22
C ALA A 343 -17.45 9.53 16.13
N LEU A 344 -17.65 9.05 14.89
CA LEU A 344 -16.81 9.43 13.74
C LEU A 344 -16.87 10.94 13.44
N ARG A 345 -18.06 11.55 13.49
CA ARG A 345 -18.23 13.00 13.29
C ARG A 345 -17.59 13.84 14.40
N ALA A 346 -17.63 13.32 15.63
CA ALA A 346 -17.01 13.93 16.81
C ALA A 346 -15.50 13.65 16.92
N ARG A 347 -14.92 12.85 16.01
CA ARG A 347 -13.51 12.45 15.99
C ARG A 347 -13.10 11.60 17.19
N HIS A 348 -14.06 10.91 17.80
CA HIS A 348 -13.87 10.03 18.95
C HIS A 348 -13.20 8.74 18.52
N THR A 349 -11.92 8.85 18.12
CA THR A 349 -11.17 7.78 17.46
C THR A 349 -9.74 7.70 17.97
N PHE A 350 -9.11 6.56 17.72
CA PHE A 350 -7.66 6.40 17.72
C PHE A 350 -7.26 5.59 16.48
N ALA A 351 -6.04 5.80 16.02
CA ALA A 351 -5.43 5.07 14.92
C ALA A 351 -4.38 4.12 15.47
N THR A 352 -4.35 2.88 14.99
CA THR A 352 -3.34 1.91 15.39
C THR A 352 -2.74 1.16 14.21
N THR A 353 -1.45 0.83 14.33
CA THR A 353 -0.73 -0.01 13.39
C THR A 353 -0.75 -1.49 13.80
N GLY A 354 -1.33 -1.81 14.96
CA GLY A 354 -1.34 -3.14 15.55
C GLY A 354 -2.74 -3.66 15.85
N GLN A 355 -2.96 -4.97 15.74
CA GLN A 355 -4.29 -5.57 15.88
C GLN A 355 -4.84 -5.58 17.31
N ARG A 356 -4.01 -5.33 18.32
CA ARG A 356 -4.36 -5.44 19.75
C ARG A 356 -3.88 -4.25 20.58
N LEU A 357 -3.92 -3.06 19.99
CA LEU A 357 -3.35 -1.86 20.60
C LEU A 357 -4.42 -0.76 20.69
N VAL A 358 -4.70 -0.32 21.92
CA VAL A 358 -5.79 0.63 22.22
C VAL A 358 -5.22 1.82 22.98
N GLY A 359 -5.69 3.02 22.62
CA GLY A 359 -5.33 4.25 23.30
C GLY A 359 -6.55 5.10 23.63
N LEU A 360 -6.77 5.30 24.93
CA LEU A 360 -7.88 6.07 25.49
C LEU A 360 -7.33 7.23 26.32
N ILE A 361 -7.79 8.43 26.02
CA ILE A 361 -7.47 9.66 26.74
C ILE A 361 -8.75 10.34 27.16
N THR A 362 -8.80 10.73 28.43
CA THR A 362 -9.90 11.50 29.03
C THR A 362 -9.33 12.65 29.84
N THR A 363 -10.03 13.78 29.91
CA THR A 363 -9.70 14.80 30.91
C THR A 363 -9.92 14.21 32.31
N LYS A 364 -9.10 14.62 33.29
CA LYS A 364 -9.12 14.04 34.65
C LYS A 364 -10.45 14.22 35.38
N ASN A 365 -11.20 15.26 35.04
CA ASN A 365 -12.56 15.50 35.54
C ASN A 365 -13.63 14.65 34.82
N GLY A 366 -13.25 13.87 33.81
CA GLY A 366 -14.13 12.99 33.02
C GLY A 366 -15.07 13.72 32.06
N THR A 367 -14.88 15.02 31.81
CA THR A 367 -15.82 15.82 31.00
C THR A 367 -15.59 15.74 29.50
N ALA A 368 -14.40 15.33 29.06
CA ALA A 368 -14.05 15.26 27.64
C ALA A 368 -13.12 14.10 27.32
N ILE A 369 -13.19 13.62 26.08
CA ILE A 369 -12.36 12.55 25.54
C ILE A 369 -11.65 13.00 24.25
N GLN A 370 -10.71 12.21 23.76
CA GLN A 370 -10.07 12.41 22.45
C GLN A 370 -11.08 12.75 21.33
N GLY A 371 -10.84 13.84 20.60
CA GLY A 371 -11.72 14.37 19.54
C GLY A 371 -12.58 15.58 19.95
N ASP A 372 -12.83 15.76 21.25
CA ASP A 372 -13.65 16.84 21.79
C ASP A 372 -12.98 18.21 21.69
N GLU A 373 -13.81 19.25 21.65
CA GLU A 373 -13.42 20.65 21.74
C GLU A 373 -13.89 21.20 23.10
N ILE A 374 -12.97 21.75 23.88
CA ILE A 374 -13.23 22.24 25.25
C ILE A 374 -12.73 23.66 25.44
N ASP A 375 -13.47 24.43 26.24
CA ASP A 375 -12.97 25.66 26.84
C ASP A 375 -12.36 25.31 28.21
N HIS A 376 -11.16 25.83 28.49
CA HIS A 376 -10.44 25.61 29.76
C HIS A 376 -9.97 26.94 30.33
N SER A 377 -9.90 27.05 31.65
CA SER A 377 -9.44 28.29 32.29
C SER A 377 -7.95 28.51 32.01
N ALA A 378 -7.60 29.69 31.50
CA ALA A 378 -6.21 30.02 31.22
C ALA A 378 -5.33 29.92 32.48
N ASN A 379 -4.10 29.45 32.32
CA ASN A 379 -3.10 29.25 33.38
C ASN A 379 -3.48 28.24 34.48
N GLU A 380 -4.63 27.56 34.38
CA GLU A 380 -4.99 26.45 35.26
C GLU A 380 -4.46 25.12 34.70
N PRO A 381 -4.07 24.16 35.56
CA PRO A 381 -3.66 22.82 35.13
C PRO A 381 -4.73 22.13 34.27
N LEU A 382 -4.39 21.79 33.04
CA LEU A 382 -5.16 20.90 32.18
C LEU A 382 -4.62 19.48 32.33
N GLU A 383 -5.36 18.65 33.07
CA GLU A 383 -4.95 17.28 33.39
C GLU A 383 -5.68 16.25 32.52
N PHE A 384 -4.91 15.28 32.00
CA PHE A 384 -5.39 14.14 31.24
C PHE A 384 -5.04 12.84 31.95
N ASP A 385 -5.98 11.90 31.95
CA ASP A 385 -5.75 10.50 32.26
C ASP A 385 -5.56 9.72 30.96
N TYR A 386 -4.50 8.92 30.90
CA TYR A 386 -4.26 7.99 29.81
C TYR A 386 -4.49 6.56 30.25
N HIS A 387 -5.11 5.77 29.36
CA HIS A 387 -5.28 4.34 29.50
C HIS A 387 -4.96 3.67 28.18
N LEU A 388 -3.79 3.04 28.12
CA LEU A 388 -3.30 2.31 26.97
C LEU A 388 -3.29 0.80 27.24
N LEU A 389 -3.67 0.01 26.23
CA LEU A 389 -3.69 -1.45 26.29
C LEU A 389 -2.93 -2.05 25.11
N SER A 390 -2.12 -3.07 25.36
CA SER A 390 -1.33 -3.76 24.36
C SER A 390 -1.08 -5.23 24.71
N ASP A 391 -0.59 -6.05 23.78
CA ASP A 391 -0.26 -7.46 24.06
C ASP A 391 1.20 -7.63 24.51
N ARG A 392 2.12 -6.79 24.03
CA ARG A 392 3.57 -6.89 24.30
C ARG A 392 4.08 -5.87 25.32
N GLY A 393 3.21 -5.01 25.83
CA GLY A 393 3.55 -3.93 26.76
C GLY A 393 4.03 -2.65 26.07
N PHE A 394 3.99 -1.51 26.77
CA PHE A 394 4.40 -0.22 26.19
C PHE A 394 5.85 0.12 26.50
N SER A 395 6.61 0.50 25.46
CA SER A 395 7.97 1.04 25.58
C SER A 395 7.96 2.49 26.06
N SER A 396 7.05 3.30 25.51
CA SER A 396 6.92 4.70 25.83
C SER A 396 5.52 5.23 25.57
N ILE A 397 5.23 6.35 26.21
CA ILE A 397 4.03 7.15 26.00
C ILE A 397 4.49 8.58 25.79
N GLU A 398 3.96 9.23 24.77
CA GLU A 398 4.33 10.57 24.38
C GLU A 398 3.06 11.42 24.19
N ALA A 399 3.16 12.71 24.47
CA ALA A 399 2.12 13.68 24.14
C ALA A 399 2.70 14.75 23.21
N PHE A 400 1.87 15.21 22.28
CA PHE A 400 2.25 16.13 21.21
C PHE A 400 1.23 17.26 21.07
N ASP A 401 1.71 18.40 20.58
CA ASP A 401 0.90 19.50 20.07
C ASP A 401 1.55 20.14 18.82
N ALA A 402 1.14 21.36 18.45
CA ALA A 402 1.69 22.08 17.30
C ALA A 402 3.21 22.33 17.39
N SER A 403 3.78 22.45 18.59
CA SER A 403 5.22 22.61 18.80
C SER A 403 6.02 21.31 18.62
N GLY A 404 5.33 20.17 18.59
CA GLY A 404 5.93 18.84 18.53
C GLY A 404 5.69 18.07 19.83
N LYS A 405 6.68 17.30 20.27
CA LYS A 405 6.57 16.48 21.49
C LYS A 405 6.67 17.36 22.73
N ILE A 406 5.62 17.37 23.55
CA ILE A 406 5.53 18.18 24.78
C ILE A 406 5.72 17.37 26.06
N TRP A 407 5.58 16.04 25.99
CA TRP A 407 5.79 15.16 27.14
C TRP A 407 6.17 13.75 26.70
N GLN A 408 6.93 13.05 27.55
CA GLN A 408 7.33 11.67 27.32
C GLN A 408 7.50 10.91 28.65
N ARG A 409 7.05 9.67 28.68
CA ARG A 409 7.34 8.65 29.69
C ARG A 409 7.95 7.43 29.02
N ARG A 410 9.10 6.96 29.50
CA ARG A 410 9.81 5.78 28.97
C ARG A 410 9.74 4.65 30.00
N LEU A 411 8.86 3.69 29.80
CA LEU A 411 8.57 2.67 30.81
C LEU A 411 9.74 1.71 31.01
N TRP A 412 10.49 1.42 29.94
CA TRP A 412 11.64 0.52 30.05
C TRP A 412 12.81 1.14 30.80
N SER A 413 12.93 2.47 30.87
CA SER A 413 13.96 3.14 31.67
C SER A 413 13.57 3.35 33.14
N GLU A 414 12.33 2.99 33.51
CA GLU A 414 11.86 3.01 34.91
C GLU A 414 12.31 1.76 35.69
N THR A 415 12.97 0.80 35.02
CA THR A 415 13.50 -0.42 35.65
C THR A 415 14.94 -0.22 36.15
N GLU A 416 15.29 -0.92 37.23
CA GLU A 416 16.67 -0.98 37.73
C GLU A 416 17.51 -2.06 37.04
N LYS A 417 16.93 -2.84 36.11
CA LYS A 417 17.67 -3.87 35.38
C LYS A 417 18.71 -3.26 34.44
N THR A 418 19.92 -3.81 34.49
CA THR A 418 21.02 -3.44 33.59
C THR A 418 20.66 -3.74 32.13
N PRO A 419 20.86 -2.77 31.21
CA PRO A 419 20.75 -3.01 29.77
C PRO A 419 21.83 -3.98 29.27
N THR A 420 21.42 -5.04 28.58
CA THR A 420 22.31 -6.11 28.07
C THR A 420 22.05 -6.47 26.62
N ILE A 421 20.90 -6.08 26.08
CA ILE A 421 20.50 -6.35 24.70
C ILE A 421 20.77 -5.09 23.89
N LEU A 422 21.45 -5.21 22.76
CA LEU A 422 21.62 -4.10 21.83
C LEU A 422 20.45 -4.10 20.85
N ARG A 423 19.61 -3.08 20.90
CA ARG A 423 18.59 -2.83 19.88
C ARG A 423 19.14 -1.87 18.84
N VAL A 424 19.13 -2.31 17.59
CA VAL A 424 19.47 -1.49 16.43
C VAL A 424 18.20 -1.30 15.62
N THR A 425 17.84 -0.04 15.33
CA THR A 425 16.61 0.31 14.58
C THR A 425 16.90 1.30 13.48
N TRP A 426 16.19 1.16 12.37
CA TRP A 426 16.19 2.09 11.26
C TRP A 426 14.76 2.26 10.74
N GLY A 427 14.46 3.38 10.13
CA GLY A 427 13.09 3.62 9.69
C GLY A 427 12.87 4.97 9.07
N GLY A 428 11.60 5.25 8.80
CA GLY A 428 11.15 6.40 8.06
C GLY A 428 10.79 6.07 6.61
N ALA A 429 10.60 7.10 5.82
CA ALA A 429 10.19 6.98 4.43
C ALA A 429 11.08 7.85 3.53
N ARG A 430 11.26 7.47 2.27
CA ARG A 430 12.11 8.23 1.35
C ARG A 430 11.52 9.60 1.01
N LEU A 431 10.21 9.79 1.06
CA LEU A 431 9.54 11.01 0.60
C LEU A 431 8.15 11.17 1.23
N TYR A 432 7.69 12.42 1.30
CA TYR A 432 6.36 12.81 1.80
C TYR A 432 5.27 12.63 0.71
N ASP A 433 5.22 11.49 0.04
CA ASP A 433 4.31 11.22 -1.09
C ASP A 433 4.10 9.70 -1.30
N ARG A 434 3.26 9.25 -2.25
CA ARG A 434 2.77 7.87 -2.40
C ARG A 434 3.85 6.80 -2.46
N TYR A 435 4.90 6.96 -3.27
CA TYR A 435 5.94 5.94 -3.52
C TYR A 435 7.14 6.13 -2.60
N ARG A 436 6.91 5.98 -1.30
CA ARG A 436 7.81 6.43 -0.23
C ARG A 436 8.73 5.37 0.36
N GLU A 437 8.75 4.19 -0.22
CA GLU A 437 9.61 3.10 0.26
C GLU A 437 11.08 3.54 0.30
N ALA A 438 11.71 3.31 1.45
CA ALA A 438 13.14 3.41 1.67
C ALA A 438 13.71 1.99 1.70
N ILE A 439 14.60 1.68 0.75
CA ILE A 439 15.26 0.37 0.67
C ILE A 439 16.57 0.46 1.41
N TRP A 440 16.72 -0.26 2.51
CA TRP A 440 17.90 -0.23 3.35
C TRP A 440 18.83 -1.37 2.99
N THR A 441 20.13 -1.10 2.89
CA THR A 441 21.16 -2.12 2.80
C THR A 441 22.33 -1.71 3.67
N GLY A 442 22.70 -2.55 4.64
CA GLY A 442 23.76 -2.18 5.57
C GLY A 442 24.31 -3.33 6.38
N THR A 443 25.28 -2.97 7.23
CA THR A 443 25.90 -3.85 8.20
C THR A 443 25.87 -3.25 9.61
N ILE A 444 25.79 -4.13 10.59
CA ILE A 444 25.97 -3.84 12.02
C ILE A 444 27.20 -4.64 12.45
N GLU A 445 28.17 -3.98 13.06
CA GLU A 445 29.44 -4.55 13.49
C GLU A 445 29.60 -4.30 15.00
N THR A 446 29.97 -5.35 15.74
CA THR A 446 30.22 -5.31 17.18
C THR A 446 31.59 -5.88 17.50
N GLN A 447 32.24 -5.39 18.55
CA GLN A 447 33.51 -5.98 19.01
C GLN A 447 33.32 -7.32 19.75
N SER A 448 32.18 -7.50 20.39
CA SER A 448 31.85 -8.73 21.13
C SER A 448 31.13 -9.74 20.24
N ALA A 449 31.25 -11.02 20.60
CA ALA A 449 30.62 -12.10 19.86
C ALA A 449 29.09 -12.10 20.03
N ILE A 450 28.40 -12.09 18.90
CA ILE A 450 26.94 -12.16 18.78
C ILE A 450 26.50 -13.61 18.94
N THR A 451 25.60 -13.86 19.89
CA THR A 451 25.07 -15.21 20.18
C THR A 451 23.71 -15.44 19.54
N ARG A 452 22.91 -14.38 19.38
CA ARG A 452 21.57 -14.44 18.80
C ARG A 452 21.19 -13.08 18.22
N VAL A 453 20.43 -13.11 17.13
CA VAL A 453 19.80 -11.95 16.50
C VAL A 453 18.31 -12.24 16.40
N GLU A 454 17.47 -11.32 16.87
CA GLU A 454 16.02 -11.40 16.74
C GLU A 454 15.51 -10.20 15.94
N PRO A 455 14.61 -10.39 14.96
CA PRO A 455 14.01 -9.30 14.21
C PRO A 455 13.12 -8.44 15.13
N PHE A 456 12.90 -7.19 14.73
CA PHE A 456 12.10 -6.22 15.45
C PHE A 456 11.34 -5.30 14.50
N GLY A 457 10.12 -4.92 14.87
CA GLY A 457 9.30 -3.98 14.11
C GLY A 457 8.80 -4.56 12.79
N GLY A 458 8.79 -3.73 11.74
CA GLY A 458 8.31 -4.07 10.40
C GLY A 458 9.11 -5.18 9.72
N LEU A 459 10.33 -5.48 10.20
CA LEU A 459 11.19 -6.53 9.66
C LEU A 459 10.52 -7.91 9.66
N GLU A 460 9.56 -8.16 10.56
CA GLU A 460 8.81 -9.41 10.63
C GLU A 460 7.59 -9.46 9.68
N ASP A 461 7.23 -8.33 9.06
CA ASP A 461 6.01 -8.19 8.26
C ASP A 461 6.21 -8.64 6.82
N ASN A 462 7.41 -8.43 6.29
CA ASN A 462 7.79 -8.78 4.93
C ASN A 462 8.79 -9.95 4.93
N PRO A 463 8.45 -11.11 4.35
CA PRO A 463 9.38 -12.25 4.26
C PRO A 463 10.64 -11.98 3.43
N GLU A 464 10.65 -10.94 2.58
CA GLU A 464 11.83 -10.55 1.80
C GLU A 464 12.83 -9.70 2.61
N ASP A 465 12.37 -9.13 3.73
CA ASP A 465 13.19 -8.34 4.62
C ASP A 465 13.95 -9.26 5.57
N GLN A 466 15.25 -9.00 5.73
CA GLN A 466 16.14 -9.89 6.45
C GLN A 466 17.27 -9.16 7.16
N ALA A 467 17.62 -9.67 8.33
CA ALA A 467 18.86 -9.37 9.01
C ALA A 467 19.53 -10.69 9.39
N VAL A 468 20.72 -10.94 8.84
CA VAL A 468 21.41 -12.22 8.91
C VAL A 468 22.78 -12.01 9.54
N GLN A 469 23.05 -12.74 10.62
CA GLN A 469 24.39 -12.83 11.20
C GLN A 469 25.34 -13.47 10.18
N ARG A 470 26.40 -12.75 9.80
CA ARG A 470 27.37 -13.20 8.80
C ARG A 470 28.54 -13.95 9.43
N ASP A 471 28.96 -13.49 10.61
CA ASP A 471 30.03 -14.07 11.39
C ASP A 471 29.80 -13.79 12.89
N ALA A 472 30.81 -14.04 13.74
CA ALA A 472 30.68 -13.84 15.17
C ALA A 472 30.44 -12.38 15.59
N GLN A 473 30.71 -11.39 14.74
CA GLN A 473 30.78 -9.97 15.10
C GLN A 473 30.00 -9.07 14.14
N SER A 474 29.36 -9.62 13.10
CA SER A 474 28.67 -8.83 12.10
C SER A 474 27.31 -9.38 11.68
N ILE A 475 26.39 -8.45 11.38
CA ILE A 475 25.06 -8.69 10.83
C ILE A 475 24.94 -7.89 9.55
N ALA A 476 24.45 -8.51 8.48
CA ALA A 476 24.04 -7.79 7.28
C ALA A 476 22.52 -7.71 7.24
N PHE A 477 21.96 -6.56 6.86
CA PHE A 477 20.53 -6.38 6.72
C PHE A 477 20.17 -5.79 5.37
N HIS A 478 18.99 -6.19 4.90
CA HIS A 478 18.31 -5.65 3.72
C HIS A 478 16.82 -5.63 4.03
N SER A 479 16.20 -4.45 4.00
CA SER A 479 14.77 -4.31 4.32
C SER A 479 14.13 -3.07 3.70
N HIS A 480 12.81 -2.97 3.80
CA HIS A 480 12.02 -1.91 3.16
C HIS A 480 11.16 -1.21 4.21
N THR A 481 11.27 0.11 4.35
CA THR A 481 10.39 0.88 5.26
C THR A 481 9.57 1.90 4.49
N SER A 482 8.33 2.10 4.91
CA SER A 482 7.40 3.12 4.39
C SER A 482 6.86 4.00 5.52
N GLY A 483 7.75 4.59 6.32
CA GLY A 483 7.43 5.44 7.48
C GLY A 483 7.33 4.68 8.81
N ASP A 484 7.37 3.35 8.76
CA ASP A 484 7.52 2.44 9.88
C ASP A 484 9.00 2.27 10.29
N VAL A 485 9.25 1.28 11.14
CA VAL A 485 10.54 1.04 11.78
C VAL A 485 10.87 -0.43 11.74
N ASP A 486 12.06 -0.74 11.23
CA ASP A 486 12.67 -2.04 11.27
C ASP A 486 13.81 -2.05 12.29
N GLY A 487 14.22 -3.25 12.68
CA GLY A 487 15.38 -3.40 13.54
C GLY A 487 15.70 -4.83 13.89
N VAL A 488 16.71 -4.95 14.76
CA VAL A 488 17.10 -6.20 15.39
C VAL A 488 17.42 -6.00 16.86
N HIS A 489 17.17 -7.02 17.66
CA HIS A 489 17.75 -7.20 18.99
C HIS A 489 18.94 -8.14 18.86
N VAL A 490 20.09 -7.68 19.33
CA VAL A 490 21.37 -8.39 19.29
C VAL A 490 21.74 -8.80 20.70
N TYR A 491 21.96 -10.10 20.88
CA TYR A 491 22.31 -10.72 22.15
C TYR A 491 23.78 -11.11 22.16
N PHE A 492 24.40 -10.99 23.34
CA PHE A 492 25.78 -11.36 23.61
C PHE A 492 25.83 -12.47 24.66
N ASP A 493 26.96 -13.16 24.79
CA ASP A 493 27.16 -14.14 25.86
C ASP A 493 27.20 -13.40 27.21
N PRO A 494 26.35 -13.76 28.20
CA PRO A 494 26.38 -13.16 29.54
C PRO A 494 27.73 -13.27 30.26
N ALA A 495 28.56 -14.26 29.91
CA ALA A 495 29.90 -14.42 30.44
C ALA A 495 30.95 -13.58 29.70
N SER A 496 30.61 -12.99 28.55
CA SER A 496 31.48 -12.13 27.75
C SER A 496 31.32 -10.65 28.12
N THR A 497 32.37 -9.87 27.86
CA THR A 497 32.28 -8.40 27.97
C THR A 497 31.34 -7.85 26.91
N LEU A 498 30.42 -6.97 27.30
CA LEU A 498 29.58 -6.20 26.36
C LEU A 498 30.47 -5.39 25.39
N PRO A 499 30.02 -5.15 24.15
CA PRO A 499 30.86 -4.54 23.13
C PRO A 499 31.19 -3.09 23.50
N SER A 500 32.47 -2.72 23.50
CA SER A 500 32.87 -1.34 23.82
C SER A 500 32.57 -0.34 22.69
N GLN A 501 32.45 -0.84 21.46
CA GLN A 501 32.12 -0.08 20.25
C GLN A 501 31.14 -0.86 19.38
N ILE A 502 30.23 -0.12 18.76
CA ILE A 502 29.19 -0.57 17.84
C ILE A 502 29.27 0.33 16.61
N SER A 503 29.25 -0.27 15.41
CA SER A 503 29.20 0.47 14.15
C SER A 503 28.01 -0.02 13.32
N MET A 504 27.25 0.92 12.76
CA MET A 504 26.19 0.65 11.82
C MET A 504 26.40 1.51 10.58
N LYS A 505 26.45 0.90 9.39
CA LYS A 505 26.67 1.63 8.14
C LYS A 505 25.88 1.03 6.98
N GLY A 506 25.58 1.84 5.98
CA GLY A 506 24.82 1.36 4.82
C GLY A 506 24.43 2.45 3.85
N THR A 507 23.51 2.09 2.95
CA THR A 507 22.92 2.96 1.95
C THR A 507 21.39 2.84 1.97
N ILE A 508 20.74 3.90 1.49
CA ILE A 508 19.30 3.96 1.32
C ILE A 508 18.98 4.13 -0.17
N GLY A 509 18.31 3.14 -0.75
CA GLY A 509 17.69 3.19 -2.07
C GLY A 509 16.21 3.55 -1.99
N GLY A 510 15.46 3.22 -3.03
CA GLY A 510 14.02 3.44 -3.07
C GLY A 510 13.37 2.71 -4.22
N TYR A 511 12.05 2.57 -4.15
CA TYR A 511 11.24 1.92 -5.18
C TYR A 511 11.43 2.54 -6.57
N VAL A 512 11.73 1.71 -7.57
CA VAL A 512 11.83 2.14 -8.99
C VAL A 512 10.47 1.96 -9.65
N LYS A 513 9.72 3.07 -9.74
CA LYS A 513 8.38 3.06 -10.33
C LYS A 513 8.38 3.03 -11.87
N VAL A 514 9.30 3.78 -12.50
CA VAL A 514 9.40 3.96 -13.95
C VAL A 514 10.85 3.77 -14.37
N GLY A 515 11.08 3.00 -15.43
CA GLY A 515 12.42 2.64 -15.91
C GLY A 515 12.77 1.18 -15.60
N ASP A 516 13.99 0.78 -15.93
CA ASP A 516 14.49 -0.56 -15.62
C ASP A 516 14.82 -0.65 -14.13
N ALA A 517 14.08 -1.46 -13.37
CA ALA A 517 14.30 -1.67 -11.95
C ALA A 517 15.74 -2.14 -11.63
N LEU A 518 16.41 -2.83 -12.57
CA LEU A 518 17.78 -3.29 -12.41
C LEU A 518 18.81 -2.16 -12.49
N THR A 519 18.45 -1.02 -13.09
CA THR A 519 19.32 0.17 -13.15
C THR A 519 19.32 0.99 -11.86
N GLY A 520 18.43 0.66 -10.91
CA GLY A 520 18.25 1.40 -9.66
C GLY A 520 17.43 2.68 -9.85
N ASN A 521 17.24 3.43 -8.76
CA ASN A 521 16.38 4.61 -8.79
C ASN A 521 17.04 5.79 -9.53
N PRO A 522 16.42 6.31 -10.62
CA PRO A 522 16.98 7.42 -11.39
C PRO A 522 16.84 8.80 -10.70
N HIS A 523 16.20 8.90 -9.52
CA HIS A 523 15.85 10.17 -8.88
C HIS A 523 16.31 10.31 -7.42
N LYS A 524 16.86 11.50 -7.09
CA LYS A 524 17.25 12.02 -5.76
C LYS A 524 18.29 11.16 -4.99
N PRO A 525 19.06 11.72 -4.04
CA PRO A 525 20.24 11.03 -3.53
C PRO A 525 19.86 9.68 -2.89
N GLN A 526 20.71 8.69 -3.11
CA GLN A 526 20.81 7.44 -2.36
C GLN A 526 21.78 7.70 -1.20
N PRO A 527 21.32 8.26 -0.06
CA PRO A 527 22.23 8.63 1.01
C PRO A 527 22.92 7.38 1.57
N SER A 528 24.19 7.52 1.91
CA SER A 528 24.85 6.61 2.83
C SER A 528 24.66 7.10 4.27
N PHE A 529 24.76 6.18 5.20
CA PHE A 529 24.79 6.48 6.63
C PHE A 529 25.90 5.70 7.32
N GLN A 530 26.42 6.28 8.38
CA GLN A 530 27.32 5.64 9.32
C GLN A 530 27.05 6.20 10.71
N LEU A 531 26.85 5.31 11.67
CA LEU A 531 26.68 5.60 13.08
C LEU A 531 27.64 4.72 13.86
N ASP A 532 28.60 5.34 14.54
CA ASP A 532 29.49 4.69 15.49
C ASP A 532 29.11 5.12 16.91
N ALA A 533 29.01 4.18 17.84
CA ALA A 533 28.64 4.43 19.23
C ALA A 533 29.48 3.61 20.21
N SER A 534 29.81 4.19 21.37
CA SER A 534 30.32 3.43 22.50
C SER A 534 29.18 2.77 23.28
N TRP A 535 29.49 1.74 24.08
CA TRP A 535 28.48 1.15 25.00
C TRP A 535 27.88 2.21 25.94
N ASP A 536 28.72 3.10 26.45
CA ASP A 536 28.33 4.18 27.36
C ASP A 536 27.34 5.16 26.71
N GLU A 537 27.42 5.38 25.40
CA GLU A 537 26.44 6.19 24.67
C GLU A 537 25.09 5.46 24.49
N VAL A 538 25.11 4.15 24.24
CA VAL A 538 23.88 3.40 23.93
C VAL A 538 23.07 3.02 25.16
N VAL A 539 23.67 2.95 26.35
CA VAL A 539 22.95 2.68 27.61
C VAL A 539 22.13 3.87 28.11
N LEU A 540 22.39 5.08 27.62
CA LEU A 540 21.59 6.25 27.96
C LEU A 540 20.18 6.11 27.36
N PRO A 541 19.11 6.58 28.03
CA PRO A 541 17.76 6.47 27.51
C PRO A 541 17.60 7.08 26.11
N GLY A 542 17.26 6.23 25.13
CA GLY A 542 17.15 6.60 23.71
C GLY A 542 18.42 6.39 22.88
N GLY A 543 19.51 5.98 23.52
CA GLY A 543 20.77 5.64 22.90
C GLY A 543 21.34 6.72 21.99
N LYS A 544 22.06 6.29 20.95
CA LYS A 544 22.60 7.18 19.91
C LYS A 544 21.77 7.04 18.64
N SER A 545 21.38 8.17 18.06
CA SER A 545 20.64 8.20 16.80
C SER A 545 21.14 9.31 15.89
N ILE A 546 21.02 9.10 14.59
CA ILE A 546 21.21 10.14 13.58
C ILE A 546 19.98 10.22 12.69
N GLU A 547 19.58 11.43 12.36
CA GLU A 547 18.60 11.69 11.32
C GLU A 547 19.32 11.78 9.97
N ILE A 548 18.73 11.17 8.96
CA ILE A 548 19.28 11.10 7.61
C ILE A 548 18.53 12.09 6.74
N SER A 549 19.25 13.11 6.29
CA SER A 549 18.69 14.14 5.42
C SER A 549 18.21 13.56 4.09
N GLY A 550 17.13 14.12 3.58
CA GLY A 550 16.63 13.81 2.25
C GLY A 550 15.36 12.96 2.23
N GLY A 551 14.88 12.42 3.35
CA GLY A 551 13.59 11.73 3.43
C GLY A 551 12.68 12.23 4.57
N CYS A 552 11.59 11.51 4.79
CA CYS A 552 10.63 11.74 5.86
C CYS A 552 11.00 10.90 7.08
N GLU A 553 11.44 11.56 8.14
CA GLU A 553 11.79 10.91 9.42
C GLU A 553 12.76 9.73 9.22
N LEU A 554 13.69 9.83 8.27
CA LEU A 554 14.71 8.81 8.09
C LEU A 554 15.69 8.85 9.25
N PHE A 555 15.90 7.71 9.90
CA PHE A 555 16.84 7.63 11.01
C PHE A 555 17.51 6.26 11.09
N VAL A 556 18.66 6.22 11.76
CA VAL A 556 19.22 5.00 12.35
C VAL A 556 19.53 5.25 13.82
N ARG A 557 19.34 4.23 14.66
CA ARG A 557 19.52 4.32 16.10
C ARG A 557 20.03 3.01 16.69
N VAL A 558 20.92 3.15 17.66
CA VAL A 558 21.43 2.06 18.51
C VAL A 558 21.14 2.41 19.97
N GLU A 559 20.48 1.52 20.69
CA GLU A 559 20.20 1.66 22.12
C GLU A 559 20.40 0.32 22.83
N ALA A 560 20.95 0.35 24.05
CA ALA A 560 20.99 -0.81 24.91
C ALA A 560 19.72 -0.83 25.77
N ILE A 561 19.06 -1.98 25.80
CA ILE A 561 17.83 -2.22 26.54
C ILE A 561 17.99 -3.40 27.50
N PRO A 562 17.25 -3.41 28.62
CA PRO A 562 17.24 -4.54 29.53
C PRO A 562 16.31 -5.64 29.04
N GLU A 563 16.57 -6.87 29.47
CA GLU A 563 15.64 -8.00 29.27
C GLU A 563 14.47 -7.91 30.26
N ILE A 564 13.33 -7.40 29.78
CA ILE A 564 12.15 -7.11 30.58
C ILE A 564 10.86 -7.45 29.85
N SER A 565 9.81 -7.69 30.63
CA SER A 565 8.43 -7.64 30.16
C SER A 565 7.80 -6.32 30.63
N LEU A 566 7.21 -5.58 29.70
CA LEU A 566 6.62 -4.28 29.97
C LEU A 566 5.12 -4.40 30.25
N PRO A 567 4.52 -3.42 30.96
CA PRO A 567 3.11 -3.51 31.32
C PRO A 567 2.22 -3.41 30.09
N ARG A 568 1.39 -4.45 29.91
CA ARG A 568 0.33 -4.55 28.89
C ARG A 568 -0.78 -3.52 29.09
N ARG A 569 -0.95 -3.03 30.31
CA ARG A 569 -1.85 -1.93 30.66
C ARG A 569 -0.99 -0.80 31.23
N ALA A 570 -0.91 0.32 30.53
CA ALA A 570 -0.22 1.51 31.01
C ALA A 570 -1.25 2.61 31.32
N GLN A 571 -1.24 3.07 32.57
CA GLN A 571 -2.17 4.08 33.08
C GLN A 571 -1.41 5.15 33.88
N GLY A 572 -1.95 6.36 33.89
CA GLY A 572 -1.44 7.47 34.67
C GLY A 572 -2.06 8.79 34.22
N SER A 573 -1.58 9.89 34.79
CA SER A 573 -2.04 11.24 34.47
C SER A 573 -0.88 12.14 34.06
N VAL A 574 -1.17 13.16 33.27
CA VAL A 574 -0.23 14.22 32.90
C VAL A 574 -0.94 15.56 32.91
N SER A 575 -0.21 16.62 33.28
CA SER A 575 -0.74 17.98 33.33
C SER A 575 0.00 18.88 32.35
N PHE A 576 -0.75 19.74 31.68
CA PHE A 576 -0.24 20.81 30.83
C PHE A 576 -0.79 22.15 31.31
N THR A 577 -0.14 23.26 30.95
CA THR A 577 -0.66 24.61 31.16
C THR A 577 -0.85 25.26 29.80
N THR A 578 -1.93 26.03 29.65
CA THR A 578 -2.29 26.73 28.41
C THR A 578 -2.51 28.20 28.72
N GLU A 579 -1.91 29.09 27.93
CA GLU A 579 -1.99 30.54 28.16
C GLU A 579 -3.29 31.12 27.62
N ARG A 580 -3.69 32.30 28.12
CA ARG A 580 -4.96 32.93 27.72
C ARG A 580 -4.97 33.27 26.23
N GLY A 581 -6.03 32.86 25.53
CA GLY A 581 -6.20 33.07 24.10
C GLY A 581 -5.45 32.06 23.22
N GLU A 582 -4.76 31.10 23.82
CA GLU A 582 -4.11 30.01 23.11
C GLU A 582 -5.14 28.92 22.72
N GLU A 583 -5.05 28.43 21.49
CA GLU A 583 -5.74 27.21 21.04
C GLU A 583 -4.71 26.09 20.87
N ARG A 584 -4.90 24.97 21.56
CA ARG A 584 -4.00 23.80 21.50
C ARG A 584 -4.75 22.56 21.05
N ALA A 585 -4.09 21.69 20.29
CA ALA A 585 -4.57 20.36 19.98
C ALA A 585 -3.58 19.35 20.56
N ILE A 586 -3.98 18.65 21.62
CA ILE A 586 -3.10 17.74 22.37
C ILE A 586 -3.50 16.30 22.06
N TYR A 587 -2.57 15.49 21.58
CA TYR A 587 -2.78 14.07 21.29
C TYR A 587 -1.67 13.21 21.87
N PHE A 588 -1.95 11.91 22.03
CA PHE A 588 -1.04 10.96 22.65
C PHE A 588 -0.61 9.88 21.66
N VAL A 589 0.63 9.42 21.82
CA VAL A 589 1.21 8.31 21.08
C VAL A 589 1.73 7.28 22.08
N GLY A 590 1.21 6.06 22.01
CA GLY A 590 1.73 4.91 22.74
C GLY A 590 2.55 4.03 21.79
N GLN A 591 3.82 3.78 22.12
CA GLN A 591 4.67 2.88 21.35
C GLN A 591 4.77 1.53 22.08
N GLU A 592 4.23 0.47 21.47
CA GLU A 592 4.35 -0.89 21.97
C GLU A 592 5.82 -1.36 21.93
N TRP A 593 6.16 -2.32 22.78
CA TRP A 593 7.47 -2.95 22.82
C TRP A 593 7.85 -3.68 21.53
N SER A 594 6.88 -4.03 20.68
CA SER A 594 7.11 -4.62 19.34
C SER A 594 7.53 -3.59 18.28
N GLY A 595 7.29 -2.29 18.54
CA GLY A 595 7.44 -1.21 17.55
C GLY A 595 6.11 -0.66 17.02
N GLU A 596 5.00 -1.39 17.22
CA GLU A 596 3.65 -0.93 16.85
C GLU A 596 3.24 0.34 17.64
N LYS A 597 2.32 1.13 17.08
CA LYS A 597 1.91 2.43 17.63
C LYS A 597 0.40 2.57 17.69
N VAL A 598 -0.07 3.26 18.71
CA VAL A 598 -1.42 3.80 18.80
C VAL A 598 -1.35 5.31 18.98
N VAL A 599 -2.16 6.03 18.22
CA VAL A 599 -2.24 7.49 18.21
C VAL A 599 -3.68 7.87 18.47
N THR A 600 -3.94 8.74 19.45
CA THR A 600 -5.30 9.21 19.73
C THR A 600 -5.65 10.42 18.88
N SER A 601 -6.95 10.65 18.65
CA SER A 601 -7.38 11.96 18.16
C SER A 601 -6.98 13.06 19.15
N PRO A 602 -6.71 14.29 18.67
CA PRO A 602 -6.43 15.39 19.57
C PRO A 602 -7.65 15.79 20.40
N VAL A 603 -7.43 16.24 21.64
CA VAL A 603 -8.38 17.09 22.35
C VAL A 603 -8.05 18.54 22.00
N PHE A 604 -9.04 19.29 21.53
CA PHE A 604 -8.88 20.68 21.12
C PHE A 604 -9.28 21.61 22.25
N VAL A 605 -8.33 22.39 22.74
CA VAL A 605 -8.47 23.23 23.93
C VAL A 605 -8.43 24.68 23.52
N ARG A 606 -9.40 25.46 23.97
CA ARG A 606 -9.36 26.92 23.93
C ARG A 606 -9.20 27.45 25.35
N ALA A 607 -8.12 28.16 25.62
CA ALA A 607 -7.90 28.76 26.94
C ALA A 607 -8.57 30.15 27.03
N THR A 608 -9.58 30.27 27.89
CA THR A 608 -10.41 31.48 28.07
C THR A 608 -10.01 32.32 29.28
#